data_AF-A0A1Y5I880-F1
#
_entry.id   AF-A0A1Y5I880-F1
#
_cell.length_a   1.000
_cell.length_b   1.000
_cell.length_c   1.000
_cell.angle_alpha   90.00
_cell.angle_beta   90.00
_cell.angle_gamma   90.00
#
_symmetry.space_group_name_H-M   'P 1'
#
loop_
_entity.id
_entity.type
_entity.pdbx_description
1 polymer ?
#
loop_
_entity_poly.entity_id
_entity_poly.type
_entity_poly.pdbx_seq_one_letter_code
_entity_poly.pdbx_strand_id
1 'polypeptide(L)'
;MFCRAFASVARRTHVRFVGVTLRHSRVATIDATSRRCVTMSAGRKPGVASDEEFDAFVAAASGRQILVVDARNPDFSIEPDDAKFGADGGSAPISLCGTPARPNSMNIPYERAAKRLQPRGVEALAVKTAGDKTTPIITHCGGGGRGQKAKEALEVLGYTNVINGGGPAVDDLWIKFGEL
;
A
#
# COMPACT_ATOMS: atom_id res chain seq x y z
N MET A 1 -27.36 -63.94 44.23
CA MET A 1 -25.96 -63.60 43.84
C MET A 1 -25.74 -62.13 44.16
N PHE A 2 -24.60 -61.86 44.82
CA PHE A 2 -23.96 -60.58 45.14
C PHE A 2 -24.21 -59.46 44.10
N CYS A 3 -24.19 -58.15 44.38
CA CYS A 3 -23.23 -57.42 45.20
C CYS A 3 -23.57 -55.91 45.23
N ARG A 4 -23.41 -55.30 46.42
CA ARG A 4 -22.78 -53.99 46.70
C ARG A 4 -23.45 -52.65 46.34
N ALA A 5 -23.86 -52.01 47.43
CA ALA A 5 -23.95 -50.56 47.64
C ALA A 5 -22.67 -49.79 47.28
N PHE A 6 -22.84 -48.55 46.85
CA PHE A 6 -21.83 -47.49 46.98
C PHE A 6 -22.49 -46.18 47.39
N ALA A 7 -22.24 -45.79 48.63
CA ALA A 7 -22.47 -44.45 49.14
C ALA A 7 -21.33 -43.54 48.66
N SER A 8 -21.65 -42.35 48.16
CA SER A 8 -20.65 -41.31 47.89
C SER A 8 -20.97 -40.06 48.71
N VAL A 9 -20.03 -39.77 49.60
CA VAL A 9 -20.01 -38.67 50.57
C VAL A 9 -19.77 -37.35 49.86
N ALA A 10 -20.76 -36.44 49.91
CA ALA A 10 -20.59 -35.05 49.47
C ALA A 10 -19.76 -34.29 50.53
N ARG A 11 -18.50 -33.99 50.20
CA ARG A 11 -17.62 -33.17 51.05
C ARG A 11 -17.94 -31.69 50.85
N ARG A 12 -18.31 -31.05 51.96
CA ARG A 12 -18.58 -29.62 52.10
C ARG A 12 -17.23 -28.90 52.26
N THR A 13 -16.76 -28.24 51.21
CA THR A 13 -15.56 -27.38 51.30
C THR A 13 -15.98 -25.94 51.57
N HIS A 14 -15.68 -25.49 52.79
CA HIS A 14 -15.70 -24.08 53.18
C HIS A 14 -14.62 -23.33 52.39
N VAL A 15 -15.02 -22.37 51.54
CA VAL A 15 -14.09 -21.38 50.98
C VAL A 15 -14.10 -20.16 51.91
N ARG A 16 -12.96 -19.90 52.55
CA ARG A 16 -12.72 -18.68 53.33
C ARG A 16 -12.36 -17.54 52.37
N PHE A 17 -13.20 -16.51 52.34
CA PHE A 17 -12.93 -15.24 51.69
C PHE A 17 -11.93 -14.45 52.54
N VAL A 18 -10.73 -14.20 52.02
CA VAL A 18 -9.77 -13.25 52.59
C VAL A 18 -9.64 -12.12 51.59
N GLY A 19 -10.13 -10.93 51.96
CA GLY A 19 -10.01 -9.72 51.17
C GLY A 19 -8.62 -9.10 51.29
N VAL A 20 -8.09 -8.56 50.19
CA VAL A 20 -6.96 -7.64 50.19
C VAL A 20 -7.12 -6.62 49.04
N THR A 21 -7.50 -5.40 49.44
CA THR A 21 -7.21 -4.05 48.90
C THR A 21 -6.97 -3.85 47.40
N LEU A 22 -7.89 -3.12 46.74
CA LEU A 22 -7.66 -2.43 45.46
C LEU A 22 -6.60 -1.32 45.64
N ARG A 23 -5.44 -1.47 45.01
CA ARG A 23 -4.51 -0.36 44.78
C ARG A 23 -4.97 0.41 43.54
N HIS A 24 -5.39 1.65 43.74
CA HIS A 24 -5.55 2.64 42.68
C HIS A 24 -4.16 3.06 42.20
N SER A 25 -3.71 2.48 41.09
CA SER A 25 -2.53 2.93 40.36
C SER A 25 -2.96 3.89 39.26
N ARG A 26 -2.45 5.11 39.34
CA ARG A 26 -2.79 6.28 38.53
C ARG A 26 -2.64 6.00 37.03
N VAL A 27 -3.69 6.28 36.28
CA VAL A 27 -3.64 6.38 34.81
C VAL A 27 -2.78 7.59 34.46
N ALA A 28 -1.59 7.35 33.92
CA ALA A 28 -0.79 8.38 33.29
C ALA A 28 -1.46 8.70 31.94
N THR A 29 -2.23 9.79 31.91
CA THR A 29 -2.66 10.41 30.66
C THR A 29 -1.43 10.96 29.96
N ILE A 30 -0.89 10.19 29.01
CA ILE A 30 0.07 10.69 28.03
C ILE A 30 -0.66 11.71 27.17
N ASP A 31 -0.37 12.98 27.46
CA ASP A 31 -0.85 14.14 26.74
C ASP A 31 -0.49 13.99 25.25
N ALA A 32 -1.52 14.03 24.40
CA ALA A 32 -1.41 13.90 22.95
C ALA A 32 -0.93 15.23 22.37
N THR A 33 0.26 15.67 22.75
CA THR A 33 0.84 16.91 22.24
C THR A 33 1.73 16.64 21.04
N SER A 34 1.20 17.04 19.88
CA SER A 34 1.97 17.46 18.72
C SER A 34 2.85 16.38 18.07
N ARG A 35 2.22 15.48 17.29
CA ARG A 35 2.88 14.96 16.08
C ARG A 35 3.22 16.16 15.20
N ARG A 36 4.45 16.67 15.33
CA ARG A 36 5.06 17.49 14.30
C ARG A 36 5.12 16.60 13.06
N CYS A 37 4.16 16.78 12.15
CA CYS A 37 4.35 16.42 10.77
C CYS A 37 5.53 17.29 10.31
N VAL A 38 6.74 16.72 10.40
CA VAL A 38 7.88 17.29 9.70
C VAL A 38 7.56 16.96 8.25
N THR A 39 6.94 17.92 7.55
CA THR A 39 6.88 17.93 6.09
C THR A 39 8.31 17.99 5.60
N MET A 40 8.95 16.84 5.50
CA MET A 40 10.21 16.66 4.80
C MET A 40 9.89 16.74 3.32
N SER A 41 9.63 17.95 2.82
CA SER A 41 9.67 18.26 1.40
C SER A 41 11.12 18.23 0.91
N ALA A 42 11.80 17.08 1.05
CA ALA A 42 12.98 16.80 0.26
C ALA A 42 12.51 16.82 -1.20
N GLY A 43 12.97 17.83 -1.95
CA GLY A 43 12.41 18.28 -3.23
C GLY A 43 11.96 17.14 -4.14
N ARG A 44 10.66 16.86 -4.13
CA ARG A 44 10.04 15.89 -5.03
C ARG A 44 10.20 16.38 -6.47
N LYS A 45 10.32 15.44 -7.42
CA LYS A 45 10.38 15.82 -8.84
C LYS A 45 9.07 16.51 -9.25
N PRO A 46 9.11 17.44 -10.21
CA PRO A 46 7.90 18.07 -10.74
C PRO A 46 6.85 17.03 -11.14
N GLY A 47 5.61 17.26 -10.71
CA GLY A 47 4.46 16.40 -11.00
C GLY A 47 4.27 15.23 -10.03
N VAL A 48 5.19 14.94 -9.11
CA VAL A 48 4.95 13.98 -8.03
C VAL A 48 4.06 14.63 -6.97
N ALA A 49 3.00 13.94 -6.57
CA ALA A 49 2.06 14.41 -5.54
C ALA A 49 2.78 14.69 -4.21
N SER A 50 2.31 15.71 -3.49
CA SER A 50 2.68 15.90 -2.08
C SER A 50 2.11 14.77 -1.20
N ASP A 51 2.56 14.68 0.05
CA ASP A 51 2.00 13.67 0.97
C ASP A 51 0.52 13.95 1.23
N GLU A 52 0.16 15.23 1.39
CA GLU A 52 -1.21 15.67 1.61
C GLU A 52 -2.10 15.38 0.39
N GLU A 53 -1.61 15.63 -0.83
CA GLU A 53 -2.33 15.31 -2.06
C GLU A 53 -2.51 13.80 -2.21
N PHE A 54 -1.48 13.02 -1.90
CA PHE A 54 -1.53 11.56 -1.96
C PHE A 54 -2.52 11.00 -0.94
N ASP A 55 -2.44 11.44 0.31
CA ASP A 55 -3.31 10.97 1.39
C ASP A 55 -4.77 11.41 1.13
N ALA A 56 -4.99 12.61 0.61
CA ALA A 56 -6.31 13.06 0.18
C ALA A 56 -6.87 12.22 -0.98
N PHE A 57 -6.04 11.82 -1.94
CA PHE A 57 -6.44 10.94 -3.03
C PHE A 57 -6.85 9.55 -2.53
N VAL A 58 -6.03 8.94 -1.67
CA VAL A 58 -6.34 7.63 -1.07
C VAL A 58 -7.61 7.73 -0.22
N ALA A 59 -7.76 8.80 0.57
CA ALA A 59 -8.95 9.04 1.37
C ALA A 59 -10.21 9.22 0.50
N ALA A 60 -10.12 9.98 -0.60
CA ALA A 60 -11.23 10.18 -1.54
C ALA A 60 -11.62 8.89 -2.28
N ALA A 61 -10.66 7.98 -2.48
CA ALA A 61 -10.86 6.67 -3.07
C ALA A 61 -11.26 5.58 -2.05
N SER A 62 -11.46 5.93 -0.77
CA SER A 62 -11.87 4.97 0.26
C SER A 62 -13.10 4.16 -0.15
N GLY A 63 -12.99 2.83 -0.08
CA GLY A 63 -14.06 1.91 -0.50
C GLY A 63 -14.09 1.58 -2.00
N ARG A 64 -13.18 2.15 -2.80
CA ARG A 64 -12.94 1.75 -4.20
C ARG A 64 -11.60 1.02 -4.29
N GLN A 65 -11.45 0.20 -5.34
CA GLN A 65 -10.16 -0.39 -5.67
C GLN A 65 -9.25 0.68 -6.29
N ILE A 66 -8.12 0.95 -5.65
CA ILE A 66 -7.06 1.81 -6.19
C ILE A 66 -6.09 0.92 -6.97
N LEU A 67 -5.82 1.28 -8.23
CA LEU A 67 -4.84 0.57 -9.04
C LEU A 67 -3.49 1.29 -9.01
N VAL A 68 -2.42 0.53 -8.90
CA VAL A 68 -1.05 1.07 -8.89
C VAL A 68 -0.37 0.67 -10.20
N VAL A 69 0.07 1.65 -10.99
CA VAL A 69 0.74 1.43 -12.28
C VAL A 69 2.23 1.73 -12.15
N ASP A 70 3.05 0.68 -12.30
CA ASP A 70 4.50 0.79 -12.33
C ASP A 70 4.98 1.02 -13.76
N ALA A 71 5.53 2.20 -14.02
CA ALA A 71 6.03 2.63 -15.33
C ALA A 71 7.47 2.21 -15.64
N ARG A 72 8.12 1.40 -14.78
CA ARG A 72 9.47 0.87 -14.98
C ARG A 72 9.48 -0.26 -16.01
N ASN A 73 10.60 -0.45 -16.69
CA ASN A 73 10.79 -1.52 -17.64
C ASN A 73 11.41 -2.76 -16.94
N PRO A 74 10.80 -3.95 -17.04
CA PRO A 74 11.40 -5.18 -16.50
C PRO A 74 12.63 -5.63 -17.28
N ASP A 75 12.81 -5.19 -18.53
CA ASP A 75 14.05 -5.42 -19.29
C ASP A 75 15.10 -4.36 -18.95
N PHE A 76 15.97 -4.70 -18.01
CA PHE A 76 17.08 -3.85 -17.56
C PHE A 76 18.17 -3.65 -18.62
N SER A 77 18.15 -4.39 -19.73
CA SER A 77 19.06 -4.14 -20.87
C SER A 77 18.64 -2.88 -21.62
N ILE A 78 17.34 -2.59 -21.65
CA ILE A 78 16.78 -1.37 -22.26
C ILE A 78 16.86 -0.21 -21.29
N GLU A 79 16.58 -0.46 -20.00
CA GLU A 79 16.59 0.56 -18.95
C GLU A 79 17.37 0.09 -17.70
N PRO A 80 18.70 0.19 -17.71
CA PRO A 80 19.54 -0.30 -16.61
C PRO A 80 19.23 0.38 -15.26
N ASP A 81 18.80 1.65 -15.29
CA ASP A 81 18.43 2.41 -14.10
C ASP A 81 17.27 1.79 -13.31
N ASP A 82 16.42 0.99 -13.97
CA ASP A 82 15.31 0.31 -13.30
C ASP A 82 15.77 -0.81 -12.38
N ALA A 83 16.93 -1.41 -12.66
CA ALA A 83 17.49 -2.48 -11.84
C ALA A 83 17.78 -2.01 -10.41
N LYS A 84 18.07 -0.71 -10.22
CA LYS A 84 18.41 -0.12 -8.91
C LYS A 84 17.39 -0.44 -7.82
N PHE A 85 16.11 -0.40 -8.18
CA PHE A 85 15.01 -0.69 -7.25
C PHE A 85 14.18 -1.89 -7.69
N GLY A 86 14.11 -2.16 -9.00
CA GLY A 86 13.19 -3.08 -9.64
C GLY A 86 13.70 -4.49 -9.85
N ALA A 87 15.00 -4.75 -9.68
CA ALA A 87 15.57 -6.09 -9.76
C ALA A 87 15.06 -6.98 -8.62
N ASP A 88 15.15 -8.30 -8.81
CA ASP A 88 14.81 -9.26 -7.77
C ASP A 88 15.73 -9.08 -6.55
N GLY A 89 15.13 -8.94 -5.36
CA GLY A 89 15.85 -8.59 -4.14
C GLY A 89 16.11 -7.08 -3.94
N GLY A 90 15.70 -6.23 -4.89
CA GLY A 90 15.68 -4.78 -4.72
C GLY A 90 14.63 -4.32 -3.71
N SER A 91 14.65 -3.04 -3.32
CA SER A 91 13.66 -2.50 -2.37
C SER A 91 12.23 -2.53 -2.90
N ALA A 92 12.08 -2.52 -4.23
CA ALA A 92 10.79 -2.48 -4.90
C ALA A 92 10.76 -3.33 -6.18
N PRO A 93 10.82 -4.67 -6.08
CA PRO A 93 10.95 -5.54 -7.25
C PRO A 93 9.74 -5.43 -8.17
N ILE A 94 9.99 -5.31 -9.49
CA ILE A 94 8.93 -5.22 -10.51
C ILE A 94 8.16 -6.54 -10.58
N SER A 95 8.85 -7.65 -10.29
CA SER A 95 8.29 -9.02 -10.25
C SER A 95 7.17 -9.21 -9.22
N LEU A 96 7.05 -8.32 -8.22
CA LEU A 96 5.94 -8.36 -7.25
C LEU A 96 4.63 -7.78 -7.79
N CYS A 97 4.67 -7.09 -8.94
CA CYS A 97 3.46 -6.44 -9.47
C CYS A 97 2.40 -7.47 -9.87
N GLY A 98 1.19 -7.35 -9.32
CA GLY A 98 0.07 -8.25 -9.59
C GLY A 98 0.15 -9.61 -8.88
N THR A 99 1.16 -9.83 -8.03
CA THR A 99 1.27 -11.01 -7.17
C THR A 99 0.45 -10.84 -5.89
N PRO A 100 0.25 -11.88 -5.05
CA PRO A 100 -0.39 -11.73 -3.76
C PRO A 100 0.28 -10.72 -2.82
N ALA A 101 1.57 -10.41 -3.04
CA ALA A 101 2.26 -9.37 -2.28
C ALA A 101 1.79 -7.96 -2.65
N ARG A 102 1.36 -7.72 -3.90
CA ARG A 102 0.82 -6.44 -4.39
C ARG A 102 -0.26 -6.66 -5.47
N PRO A 103 -1.45 -7.14 -5.10
CA PRO A 103 -2.48 -7.55 -6.07
C PRO A 103 -3.07 -6.37 -6.88
N ASN A 104 -3.05 -5.17 -6.30
CA ASN A 104 -3.56 -3.96 -6.92
C ASN A 104 -2.57 -3.27 -7.86
N SER A 105 -1.30 -3.71 -7.84
CA SER A 105 -0.27 -3.18 -8.73
C SER A 105 -0.21 -3.90 -10.09
N MET A 106 0.20 -3.17 -11.12
CA MET A 106 0.39 -3.65 -12.49
C MET A 106 1.63 -3.00 -13.07
N ASN A 107 2.49 -3.78 -13.72
CA ASN A 107 3.60 -3.22 -14.48
C ASN A 107 3.16 -2.88 -15.90
N ILE A 108 3.23 -1.59 -16.25
CA ILE A 108 2.95 -1.07 -17.60
C ILE A 108 4.11 -0.14 -17.96
N PRO A 109 5.20 -0.68 -18.56
CA PRO A 109 6.38 0.11 -18.88
C PRO A 109 6.05 1.34 -19.73
N TYR A 110 6.64 2.48 -19.36
CA TYR A 110 6.61 3.66 -20.22
C TYR A 110 7.83 3.63 -21.16
N GLU A 111 7.57 3.46 -22.44
CA GLU A 111 8.62 3.41 -23.46
C GLU A 111 9.05 4.84 -23.84
N ARG A 112 10.27 5.22 -23.47
CA ARG A 112 10.81 6.56 -23.76
C ARG A 112 10.93 6.84 -25.25
N ALA A 113 11.33 5.84 -26.04
CA ALA A 113 11.49 5.96 -27.49
C ALA A 113 10.13 6.21 -28.18
N ALA A 114 9.11 5.47 -27.78
CA ALA A 114 7.78 5.56 -28.34
C ALA A 114 6.88 6.63 -27.69
N LYS A 115 7.35 7.23 -26.58
CA LYS A 115 6.64 8.24 -25.76
C LYS A 115 5.22 7.81 -25.35
N ARG A 116 5.03 6.52 -25.07
CA ARG A 116 3.73 5.94 -24.69
C ARG A 116 3.90 4.82 -23.68
N LEU A 117 2.81 4.51 -22.98
CA LEU A 117 2.68 3.26 -22.23
C LEU A 117 2.58 2.07 -23.20
N GLN A 118 3.07 0.92 -22.75
CA GLN A 118 2.95 -0.32 -23.52
C GLN A 118 1.47 -0.65 -23.82
N PRO A 119 1.08 -0.81 -25.11
CA PRO A 119 -0.32 -1.02 -25.48
C PRO A 119 -0.98 -2.21 -24.77
N ARG A 120 -0.27 -3.34 -24.68
CA ARG A 120 -0.77 -4.54 -23.98
C ARG A 120 -1.10 -4.29 -22.51
N GLY A 121 -0.28 -3.49 -21.82
CA GLY A 121 -0.53 -3.14 -20.42
C GLY A 121 -1.71 -2.18 -20.27
N VAL A 122 -1.88 -1.23 -21.21
CA VAL A 122 -3.04 -0.34 -21.25
C VAL A 122 -4.34 -1.12 -21.50
N GLU A 123 -4.32 -2.10 -22.39
CA GLU A 123 -5.45 -3.01 -22.62
C GLU A 123 -5.79 -3.81 -21.35
N ALA A 124 -4.78 -4.37 -20.67
CA ALA A 124 -4.97 -5.06 -19.41
C ALA A 124 -5.54 -4.14 -18.30
N LEU A 125 -5.11 -2.88 -18.26
CA LEU A 125 -5.66 -1.88 -17.36
C LEU A 125 -7.13 -1.59 -17.67
N ALA A 126 -7.48 -1.45 -18.95
CA ALA A 126 -8.87 -1.27 -19.38
C ALA A 126 -9.76 -2.45 -18.97
N VAL A 127 -9.25 -3.69 -19.08
CA VAL A 127 -9.94 -4.89 -18.58
C VAL A 127 -10.10 -4.86 -17.06
N LYS A 128 -9.03 -4.54 -16.31
CA LYS A 128 -9.07 -4.50 -14.83
C LYS A 128 -10.01 -3.42 -14.30
N THR A 129 -10.12 -2.31 -15.01
CA THR A 129 -11.05 -1.22 -14.71
C THR A 129 -12.46 -1.45 -15.26
N ALA A 130 -12.71 -2.55 -15.97
CA ALA A 130 -13.95 -2.77 -16.74
C ALA A 130 -14.32 -1.58 -17.65
N GLY A 131 -13.32 -0.83 -18.13
CA GLY A 131 -13.48 0.39 -18.91
C GLY A 131 -13.79 1.66 -18.10
N ASP A 132 -13.93 1.58 -16.76
CA ASP A 132 -14.19 2.74 -15.91
C ASP A 132 -12.99 3.70 -15.87
N LYS A 133 -13.12 4.81 -16.59
CA LYS A 133 -12.13 5.89 -16.68
C LYS A 133 -12.02 6.74 -15.41
N THR A 134 -12.91 6.55 -14.45
CA THR A 134 -12.88 7.22 -13.13
C THR A 134 -12.17 6.40 -12.06
N THR A 135 -11.71 5.19 -12.40
CA THR A 135 -10.96 4.33 -11.48
C THR A 135 -9.74 5.09 -10.92
N PRO A 136 -9.58 5.17 -9.60
CA PRO A 136 -8.41 5.81 -9.00
C PRO A 136 -7.14 5.03 -9.36
N ILE A 137 -6.23 5.71 -10.07
CA ILE A 137 -4.95 5.14 -10.50
C ILE A 137 -3.79 5.95 -9.93
N ILE A 138 -2.84 5.26 -9.31
CA ILE A 138 -1.58 5.83 -8.85
C ILE A 138 -0.50 5.34 -9.80
N THR A 139 0.14 6.26 -10.51
CA THR A 139 1.34 5.95 -11.32
C THR A 139 2.59 6.14 -10.50
N HIS A 140 3.59 5.28 -10.68
CA HIS A 140 4.91 5.46 -10.09
C HIS A 140 6.00 4.93 -11.02
N CYS A 141 7.25 5.24 -10.70
CA CYS A 141 8.42 4.59 -11.30
C CYS A 141 9.50 4.43 -10.22
N GLY A 142 10.78 4.57 -10.55
CA GLY A 142 11.87 4.64 -9.56
C GLY A 142 11.89 5.95 -8.75
N GLY A 143 11.68 7.09 -9.41
CA GLY A 143 11.80 8.42 -8.77
C GLY A 143 10.83 9.48 -9.31
N GLY A 144 9.66 9.07 -9.78
CA GLY A 144 8.55 9.96 -10.20
C GLY A 144 8.54 10.48 -11.64
N GLY A 145 9.69 10.61 -12.32
CA GLY A 145 9.72 11.25 -13.66
C GLY A 145 8.95 10.49 -14.76
N ARG A 146 9.04 9.15 -14.78
CA ARG A 146 8.21 8.34 -15.70
C ARG A 146 6.79 8.14 -15.20
N GLY A 147 6.58 8.17 -13.89
CA GLY A 147 5.24 8.18 -13.30
C GLY A 147 4.44 9.36 -13.84
N GLN A 148 5.04 10.54 -13.91
CA GLN A 148 4.38 11.71 -14.51
C GLN A 148 3.98 11.49 -15.97
N LYS A 149 4.88 10.95 -16.79
CA LYS A 149 4.56 10.66 -18.21
C LYS A 149 3.51 9.58 -18.37
N ALA A 150 3.50 8.59 -17.48
CA ALA A 150 2.47 7.56 -17.44
C ALA A 150 1.11 8.17 -17.07
N LYS A 151 1.07 9.08 -16.08
CA LYS A 151 -0.13 9.85 -15.73
C LYS A 151 -0.67 10.60 -16.95
N GLU A 152 0.17 11.42 -17.60
CA GLU A 152 -0.23 12.19 -18.78
C GLU A 152 -0.74 11.28 -19.90
N ALA A 153 -0.09 10.13 -20.14
CA ALA A 153 -0.55 9.17 -21.12
C ALA A 153 -1.92 8.59 -20.80
N LEU A 154 -2.21 8.30 -19.52
CA LEU A 154 -3.52 7.82 -19.08
C LEU A 154 -4.59 8.91 -19.17
N GLU A 155 -4.26 10.15 -18.84
CA GLU A 155 -5.17 11.31 -19.00
C GLU A 155 -5.57 11.51 -20.47
N VAL A 156 -4.62 11.39 -21.40
CA VAL A 156 -4.89 11.42 -22.85
C VAL A 156 -5.81 10.27 -23.29
N LEU A 157 -5.72 9.11 -22.63
CA LEU A 157 -6.60 7.95 -22.85
C LEU A 157 -7.97 8.08 -22.14
N GLY A 158 -8.23 9.23 -21.53
CA GLY A 158 -9.50 9.61 -20.90
C GLY A 158 -9.61 9.26 -19.43
N TYR A 159 -8.58 8.73 -18.77
CA TYR A 159 -8.62 8.48 -17.33
C TYR A 159 -8.58 9.80 -16.56
N THR A 160 -9.58 10.06 -15.73
CA THR A 160 -9.74 11.37 -15.07
C THR A 160 -9.22 11.40 -13.63
N ASN A 161 -8.95 10.23 -13.06
CA ASN A 161 -8.60 10.09 -11.64
C ASN A 161 -7.21 9.45 -11.49
N VAL A 162 -6.18 10.18 -11.89
CA VAL A 162 -4.80 9.68 -11.94
C VAL A 162 -3.84 10.62 -11.22
N ILE A 163 -3.04 10.08 -10.31
CA ILE A 163 -1.96 10.82 -9.65
C ILE A 163 -0.61 10.16 -9.88
N ASN A 164 0.46 10.93 -9.70
CA ASN A 164 1.84 10.42 -9.72
C ASN A 164 2.32 10.30 -8.27
N GLY A 165 2.38 9.08 -7.77
CA GLY A 165 2.84 8.80 -6.41
C GLY A 165 4.36 8.89 -6.25
N GLY A 166 5.14 9.01 -7.33
CA GLY A 166 6.59 9.08 -7.24
C GLY A 166 7.27 7.73 -7.45
N GLY A 167 7.88 7.17 -6.40
CA GLY A 167 8.62 5.91 -6.50
C GLY A 167 9.43 5.53 -5.25
N PRO A 168 10.06 4.35 -5.24
CA PRO A 168 10.84 3.80 -4.13
C PRO A 168 12.17 4.54 -3.87
N ALA A 169 12.46 5.61 -4.60
CA ALA A 169 13.47 6.58 -4.17
C ALA A 169 13.11 7.25 -2.83
N VAL A 170 11.84 7.19 -2.42
CA VAL A 170 11.37 7.57 -1.09
C VAL A 170 10.68 6.36 -0.47
N ASP A 171 11.30 5.77 0.55
CA ASP A 171 10.86 4.49 1.14
C ASP A 171 9.42 4.54 1.66
N ASP A 172 9.04 5.65 2.31
CA ASP A 172 7.69 5.85 2.86
C ASP A 172 6.59 5.73 1.77
N LEU A 173 6.85 6.22 0.56
CA LEU A 173 5.89 6.14 -0.55
C LEU A 173 5.75 4.70 -1.04
N TRP A 174 6.85 3.96 -1.09
CA TRP A 174 6.83 2.57 -1.51
C TRP A 174 6.05 1.68 -0.54
N ILE A 175 6.17 1.95 0.77
CA ILE A 175 5.39 1.28 1.81
C ILE A 175 3.91 1.61 1.60
N LYS A 176 3.54 2.88 1.45
CA LYS A 176 2.16 3.31 1.18
C LYS A 176 1.54 2.60 -0.02
N PHE A 177 2.26 2.42 -1.14
CA PHE A 177 1.72 1.68 -2.30
C PHE A 177 1.51 0.18 -2.03
N GLY A 178 2.27 -0.40 -1.10
CA GLY A 178 2.23 -1.83 -0.80
C GLY A 178 1.09 -2.23 0.12
N GLU A 179 0.58 -1.27 0.89
CA GLU A 179 -0.56 -1.47 1.79
C GLU A 179 -1.92 -1.36 1.07
N LEU A 180 -1.92 -0.95 -0.21
CA LEU A 180 -3.12 -0.77 -1.04
C LEU A 180 -3.66 -2.07 -1.64
#